data_AF-A0A2E7P8C5-F1
#
_entry.id   AF-A0A2E7P8C5-F1
#
_cell.length_a   1.000
_cell.length_b   1.000
_cell.length_c   1.000
_cell.angle_alpha   90.00
_cell.angle_beta   90.00
_cell.angle_gamma   90.00
#
_symmetry.space_group_name_H-M   'P 1'
#
loop_
_entity.id
_entity.type
_entity.pdbx_description
1 polymer ?
#
loop_
_entity_poly.entity_id
_entity_poly.type
_entity_poly.pdbx_seq_one_letter_code
_entity_poly.pdbx_strand_id
1 'polypeptide(L)'
;NPERETTITAALLHDNVGYTPYEGRQIRGWPEVVTSRGRVVVSEGELKVARGSGRFIARQCPAPASLAQRPTRSHLPGLLGLKGKAWESQ
;
A
#
# COMPACT_ATOMS: atom_id res chain seq x y z
N ASN A 1 -15.55 0.91 -17.83
CA ASN A 1 -15.49 1.42 -19.21
C ASN A 1 -14.26 2.32 -19.42
N PRO A 2 -13.28 1.93 -20.27
CA PRO A 2 -12.08 2.74 -20.53
C PRO A 2 -12.35 4.00 -21.37
N GLU A 3 -13.43 4.04 -22.15
CA GLU A 3 -13.76 5.16 -23.05
C GLU A 3 -14.65 6.21 -22.38
N ARG A 4 -15.19 5.93 -21.20
CA ARG A 4 -16.04 6.89 -20.48
C ARG A 4 -15.23 8.12 -20.08
N GLU A 5 -15.70 9.29 -20.49
CA GLU A 5 -15.19 10.58 -20.04
C GLU A 5 -16.03 11.09 -18.85
N THR A 6 -15.37 11.69 -17.86
CA THR A 6 -16.02 12.28 -16.70
C THR A 6 -15.22 13.49 -16.21
N THR A 7 -15.93 14.53 -15.76
CA THR A 7 -15.34 15.64 -15.01
C THR A 7 -15.42 15.35 -13.52
N ILE A 8 -14.29 15.39 -12.84
CA ILE A 8 -14.23 15.21 -11.39
C ILE A 8 -14.77 16.47 -10.71
N THR A 9 -15.72 16.29 -9.81
CA THR A 9 -16.23 17.32 -8.90
C THR A 9 -16.32 16.77 -7.49
N ALA A 10 -16.27 17.63 -6.48
CA ALA A 10 -16.42 17.21 -5.08
C ALA A 10 -17.73 16.44 -4.85
N ALA A 11 -18.83 16.88 -5.47
CA ALA A 11 -20.15 16.23 -5.36
C ALA A 11 -20.20 14.83 -6.00
N LEU A 12 -19.31 14.52 -6.94
CA LEU A 12 -19.23 13.20 -7.57
C LEU A 12 -18.55 12.17 -6.67
N LEU A 13 -17.67 12.60 -5.76
CA LEU A 13 -16.86 11.71 -4.93
C LEU A 13 -17.63 11.24 -3.69
N HIS A 14 -17.27 10.05 -3.20
CA HIS A 14 -17.89 9.43 -2.03
C HIS A 14 -17.15 9.76 -0.71
N ASP A 15 -16.39 10.85 -0.67
CA ASP A 15 -15.75 11.32 0.57
C ASP A 15 -16.67 12.26 1.35
N ASN A 16 -16.31 12.54 2.60
CA ASN A 16 -17.07 13.45 3.47
C ASN A 16 -16.31 14.77 3.71
N VAL A 17 -15.37 15.12 2.84
CA VAL A 17 -14.47 16.26 3.02
C VAL A 17 -15.05 17.54 2.40
N GLY A 18 -15.78 17.42 1.29
CA GLY A 18 -16.47 18.53 0.65
C GLY A 18 -15.61 19.36 -0.30
N TYR A 19 -14.39 18.92 -0.62
CA TYR A 19 -13.56 19.47 -1.70
C TYR A 19 -12.64 18.39 -2.27
N THR A 20 -12.13 18.61 -3.48
CA THR A 20 -11.11 17.75 -4.09
C THR A 20 -10.05 18.57 -4.82
N PRO A 21 -8.75 18.22 -4.72
CA PRO A 21 -7.70 18.86 -5.53
C PRO A 21 -7.87 18.67 -7.04
N TYR A 22 -8.78 17.78 -7.46
CA TYR A 22 -9.02 17.43 -8.85
C TYR A 22 -10.29 18.09 -9.42
N GLU A 23 -10.83 19.11 -8.76
CA GLU A 23 -12.04 19.81 -9.20
C GLU A 23 -11.92 20.29 -10.66
N GLY A 24 -12.93 20.00 -11.48
CA GLY A 24 -12.97 20.37 -12.90
C GLY A 24 -12.04 19.55 -13.80
N ARG A 25 -11.27 18.58 -13.28
CA ARG A 25 -10.38 17.74 -14.10
C ARG A 25 -11.19 16.75 -14.93
N GLN A 26 -10.99 16.75 -16.24
CA GLN A 26 -11.53 15.73 -17.13
C GLN A 26 -10.63 14.49 -17.13
N ILE A 27 -11.24 13.31 -17.01
CA ILE A 27 -10.56 12.02 -17.07
C ILE A 27 -11.26 11.10 -18.05
N ARG A 28 -10.50 10.16 -18.61
CA ARG A 28 -11.01 9.08 -19.44
C ARG A 28 -10.74 7.74 -18.76
N GLY A 29 -11.78 6.91 -18.67
CA GLY A 29 -11.79 5.64 -17.96
C GLY A 29 -12.49 5.76 -16.61
N TRP A 30 -13.56 4.98 -16.42
CA TRP A 30 -14.34 4.96 -15.18
C TRP A 30 -14.59 3.54 -14.66
N PRO A 31 -14.39 3.29 -13.35
CA PRO A 31 -14.73 2.01 -12.73
C PRO A 31 -16.25 1.89 -12.57
N GLU A 32 -16.87 1.00 -13.34
CA GLU A 32 -18.31 0.75 -13.25
C GLU A 32 -18.64 -0.44 -12.35
N VAL A 33 -17.74 -1.42 -12.27
CA VAL A 33 -17.85 -2.60 -11.41
C VAL A 33 -16.56 -2.76 -10.63
N VAL A 34 -16.66 -2.80 -9.31
CA VAL A 34 -15.53 -3.03 -8.40
C VAL A 34 -15.77 -4.31 -7.63
N THR A 35 -14.77 -5.18 -7.56
CA THR A 35 -14.84 -6.42 -6.79
C THR A 35 -13.89 -6.39 -5.60
N SER A 36 -14.31 -7.00 -4.50
CA SER A 36 -13.47 -7.24 -3.32
C SER A 36 -13.75 -8.62 -2.76
N ARG A 37 -12.71 -9.45 -2.60
CA ARG A 37 -12.83 -10.84 -2.11
C ARG A 37 -13.91 -11.64 -2.86
N GLY A 38 -13.93 -11.55 -4.19
CA GLY A 38 -14.88 -12.26 -5.05
C GLY A 38 -16.32 -11.73 -5.05
N ARG A 39 -16.59 -10.60 -4.37
CA ARG A 39 -17.93 -9.98 -4.31
C ARG A 39 -17.93 -8.67 -5.08
N VAL A 40 -19.00 -8.39 -5.82
CA VAL A 40 -19.24 -7.05 -6.40
C VAL A 40 -19.59 -6.10 -5.25
N VAL A 41 -18.75 -5.09 -5.03
CA VAL A 41 -18.92 -4.10 -3.96
C VAL A 41 -19.42 -2.76 -4.47
N VAL A 42 -19.15 -2.43 -5.74
CA VAL A 42 -19.73 -1.27 -6.42
C VAL A 42 -20.19 -1.74 -7.79
N SER A 43 -21.40 -1.35 -8.18
CA SER A 43 -21.91 -1.48 -9.54
C SER A 43 -23.02 -0.46 -9.77
N GLU A 44 -23.15 0.04 -11.00
CA GLU A 44 -24.23 0.99 -11.38
C GLU A 44 -24.21 2.29 -10.56
N GLY A 45 -23.03 2.68 -10.04
CA GLY A 45 -22.87 3.86 -9.20
C GLY A 45 -23.27 3.65 -7.72
N GLU A 46 -23.68 2.44 -7.34
CA GLU A 46 -24.12 2.14 -5.97
C GLU A 46 -23.10 1.29 -5.21
N LEU A 47 -22.95 1.58 -3.91
CA LEU A 47 -22.18 0.77 -2.98
C LEU A 47 -23.04 -0.39 -2.45
N LYS A 48 -22.67 -1.63 -2.78
CA LYS A 48 -23.43 -2.86 -2.49
C LYS A 48 -22.85 -3.68 -1.33
N VAL A 49 -22.23 -3.02 -0.34
CA VAL A 49 -21.56 -3.71 0.78
C VAL A 49 -21.79 -3.04 2.13
N ALA A 50 -21.95 -3.84 3.17
CA ALA A 50 -22.09 -3.36 4.54
C ALA A 50 -20.76 -2.90 5.17
N ARG A 51 -20.88 -1.94 6.10
CA ARG A 51 -19.78 -1.51 6.97
C ARG A 51 -19.22 -2.73 7.73
N GLY A 52 -17.89 -2.81 7.86
CA GLY A 52 -17.22 -3.91 8.58
C GLY A 52 -16.99 -5.18 7.77
N SER A 53 -17.36 -5.21 6.48
CA SER A 53 -17.11 -6.35 5.57
C SER A 53 -15.63 -6.58 5.23
N GLY A 54 -14.77 -5.63 5.61
CA GLY A 54 -13.32 -5.72 5.54
C GLY A 54 -12.75 -6.72 6.55
N ARG A 55 -11.54 -7.21 6.28
CA ARG A 55 -10.73 -7.99 7.22
C ARG A 55 -9.31 -7.48 7.18
N PHE A 56 -8.67 -7.39 8.35
CA PHE A 56 -7.26 -7.06 8.47
C PHE A 56 -6.41 -8.10 7.73
N ILE A 57 -5.38 -7.62 7.02
CA ILE A 57 -4.38 -8.47 6.37
C ILE A 57 -3.07 -8.28 7.13
N ALA A 58 -2.70 -9.26 7.94
CA ALA A 58 -1.42 -9.25 8.64
C ALA A 58 -0.29 -9.35 7.62
N ARG A 59 0.65 -8.39 7.68
CA ARG A 59 1.86 -8.42 6.87
C ARG A 59 3.01 -8.93 7.73
N GLN A 60 3.86 -9.77 7.17
CA GLN A 60 5.13 -10.15 7.79
C GLN A 60 6.12 -8.98 7.67
N CYS A 61 7.14 -8.97 8.52
CA CYS A 61 8.24 -8.03 8.37
C CYS A 61 8.88 -8.29 7.00
N PRO A 62 8.86 -7.32 6.07
CA PRO A 62 9.51 -7.52 4.78
C PRO A 62 11.00 -7.73 5.05
N ALA A 63 11.60 -8.71 4.37
CA ALA A 63 13.05 -8.77 4.34
C ALA A 63 13.55 -7.40 3.82
N PRO A 64 14.45 -6.70 4.53
CA PRO A 64 15.06 -5.50 4.01
C PRO A 64 15.65 -5.82 2.64
N ALA A 65 15.34 -5.00 1.63
CA ALA A 65 15.92 -5.13 0.30
C ALA A 65 17.48 -5.17 0.34
N SER A 66 18.07 -4.65 1.43
CA SER A 66 19.52 -4.60 1.68
C SER A 66 20.09 -5.71 2.57
N LEU A 67 19.31 -6.71 3.06
CA LEU A 67 19.90 -7.82 3.84
C LEU A 67 20.85 -8.71 3.04
N ALA A 68 20.84 -8.62 1.70
CA ALA A 68 21.83 -9.30 0.87
C ALA A 68 23.28 -8.84 1.16
N GLN A 69 23.48 -7.69 1.83
CA GLN A 69 24.81 -7.09 1.99
C GLN A 69 25.07 -6.49 3.39
N ARG A 70 24.31 -6.86 4.42
CA ARG A 70 24.70 -6.46 5.78
C ARG A 70 25.68 -7.48 6.35
N PRO A 71 26.99 -7.19 6.42
CA PRO A 71 27.90 -8.05 7.16
C PRO A 71 27.39 -8.14 8.59
N THR A 72 27.13 -9.37 9.05
CA THR A 72 26.79 -9.64 10.44
C THR A 72 27.93 -9.20 11.34
N ARG A 73 27.63 -8.84 12.60
CA ARG A 73 28.63 -8.35 13.57
C ARG A 73 29.82 -9.32 13.76
N SER A 74 29.62 -10.61 13.47
CA SER A 74 30.65 -11.65 13.44
C SER A 74 31.70 -11.49 12.33
N HIS A 75 31.40 -10.78 11.25
CA HIS A 75 32.33 -10.53 10.13
C HIS A 75 33.15 -9.23 10.31
N LEU A 76 32.79 -8.36 11.25
CA LEU A 76 33.49 -7.08 11.50
C LEU A 76 34.96 -7.23 11.96
N PRO A 77 35.35 -8.22 12.79
CA PRO A 77 36.74 -8.33 13.23
C PRO A 77 37.71 -8.58 12.07
N GLY A 78 37.31 -9.39 11.08
CA GLY A 78 38.11 -9.65 9.88
C GLY A 78 38.26 -8.43 8.96
N LEU A 79 37.25 -7.57 8.89
CA LEU A 79 37.25 -6.37 8.04
C LEU A 79 38.11 -5.24 8.60
N LEU A 80 38.21 -5.13 9.94
CA LEU A 80 39.08 -4.16 10.62
C LEU A 80 40.49 -4.69 10.90
N GLY A 81 40.82 -5.91 10.46
CA GLY A 81 42.12 -6.53 10.73
C GLY A 81 42.34 -6.90 12.21
N LEU A 82 41.28 -6.93 13.02
CA LEU A 82 41.34 -7.31 14.43
C LEU A 82 41.32 -8.84 14.55
N LYS A 83 42.50 -9.43 14.78
CA LYS A 83 42.63 -10.85 15.16
C LYS A 83 42.55 -10.98 16.68
N GLY A 84 41.56 -11.70 17.18
CA GLY A 84 41.54 -12.21 18.57
C GLY A 84 40.35 -11.79 19.41
N LYS A 85 39.94 -12.69 20.31
CA LYS A 85 38.85 -12.51 21.29
C LYS A 85 39.16 -11.33 22.21
N ALA A 86 38.48 -10.20 22.01
CA ALA A 86 38.57 -9.04 22.91
C ALA A 86 37.41 -8.97 23.93
N TRP A 87 36.61 -10.02 24.05
CA TRP A 87 35.56 -10.11 25.07
C TRP A 87 35.43 -11.56 25.54
N GLU A 88 36.21 -11.91 26.55
CA GLU A 88 35.91 -13.07 27.40
C GLU A 88 35.80 -12.49 28.80
N SER A 89 34.58 -12.52 29.33
CA SER A 89 34.15 -11.85 30.56
C SER A 89 35.02 -12.21 31.76
N GLN A 90 35.29 -11.21 32.61
CA GLN A 90 35.40 -11.46 34.05
C GLN A 90 34.01 -11.58 34.65
#